data_AF-A0A833GHX3-F1
#
_entry.id   AF-A0A833GHX3-F1
#
_cell.length_a   1.000
_cell.length_b   1.000
_cell.length_c   1.000
_cell.angle_alpha   90.00
_cell.angle_beta   90.00
_cell.angle_gamma   90.00
#
_symmetry.space_group_name_H-M   'P 1'
#
loop_
_entity.id
_entity.type
_entity.pdbx_description
1 polymer ?
#
loop_
_entity_poly.entity_id
_entity_poly.type
_entity_poly.pdbx_seq_one_letter_code
_entity_poly.pdbx_strand_id
1 'polypeptide(L)'
;MGLGIARGCLAPSWRVPARVRAAVTTRHIAGASQGPHAGFNLGTRCGDDALAVAWNRGALVRLLALPRGPLWLQQVHGCAVADADRDDLPDEPVADAAVSHRAGVVLAVLTADCLPVLLCADDGSAVGA
;
A
#
# COMPACT_ATOMS: atom_id res chain seq x y z
N MET A 1 22.46 -7.08 5.50
CA MET A 1 21.61 -6.73 6.66
C MET A 1 20.18 -6.66 6.19
N GLY A 2 19.36 -7.66 6.51
CA GLY A 2 17.94 -7.63 6.15
C GLY A 2 17.27 -6.47 6.86
N LEU A 3 16.60 -5.59 6.10
CA LEU A 3 15.66 -4.64 6.67
C LEU A 3 14.67 -5.44 7.51
N GLY A 4 14.69 -5.27 8.84
CA GLY A 4 13.75 -5.93 9.72
C GLY A 4 12.35 -5.49 9.34
N ILE A 5 11.59 -6.39 8.70
CA ILE A 5 10.21 -6.14 8.35
C ILE A 5 9.41 -6.11 9.65
N ALA A 6 8.52 -5.13 9.78
CA ALA A 6 7.67 -5.02 10.96
C ALA A 6 6.89 -6.33 11.19
N ARG A 7 6.73 -6.73 12.45
CA ARG A 7 6.04 -7.97 12.81
C ARG A 7 4.62 -7.96 12.21
N GLY A 8 4.27 -9.04 11.50
CA GLY A 8 2.97 -9.14 10.81
C GLY A 8 2.96 -8.55 9.40
N CYS A 9 4.08 -8.03 8.90
CA CYS A 9 4.26 -7.74 7.48
C CYS A 9 5.12 -8.83 6.83
N LEU A 10 4.92 -9.04 5.53
CA LEU A 10 5.76 -9.84 4.67
C LEU A 10 6.57 -8.89 3.77
N ALA A 11 7.78 -9.28 3.37
CA ALA A 11 8.45 -8.64 2.24
C ALA A 11 8.51 -9.61 1.05
N PRO A 12 8.35 -9.09 -0.17
CA PRO A 12 8.58 -9.89 -1.36
C PRO A 12 10.00 -10.45 -1.38
N SER A 13 10.12 -11.76 -1.59
CA SER A 13 11.40 -12.45 -1.74
C SER A 13 11.90 -12.33 -3.17
N TRP A 14 12.34 -11.13 -3.55
CA TRP A 14 12.84 -10.79 -4.88
C TRP A 14 14.14 -9.98 -4.81
N ARG A 15 14.86 -9.87 -5.93
CA ARG A 15 16.04 -9.02 -6.04
C ARG A 15 15.62 -7.68 -6.61
N VAL A 16 15.77 -6.62 -5.82
CA VAL A 16 15.44 -5.25 -6.23
C VAL A 16 16.55 -4.29 -5.82
N PRO A 17 16.67 -3.12 -6.48
CA PRO A 17 17.62 -2.09 -6.10
C PRO A 17 17.44 -1.66 -4.64
N ALA A 18 18.55 -1.37 -3.94
CA ALA A 18 18.53 -1.03 -2.52
C ALA A 18 17.66 0.19 -2.15
N ARG A 19 17.33 1.03 -3.13
CA ARG A 19 16.47 2.22 -2.97
C ARG A 19 14.97 1.90 -3.06
N VAL A 20 14.59 0.74 -3.57
CA VAL A 20 13.20 0.30 -3.66
C VAL A 20 12.84 -0.47 -2.39
N ARG A 21 11.68 -0.16 -1.82
CA ARG A 21 11.13 -0.84 -0.64
C ARG A 21 9.74 -1.34 -0.96
N ALA A 22 9.43 -2.55 -0.49
CA ALA A 22 8.13 -3.18 -0.69
C ALA A 22 7.75 -3.98 0.56
N ALA A 23 6.47 -3.99 0.90
CA ALA A 23 5.93 -4.75 2.02
C ALA A 23 4.48 -5.14 1.71
N VAL A 24 4.04 -6.25 2.30
CA VAL A 24 2.65 -6.71 2.27
C VAL A 24 2.17 -6.82 3.71
N THR A 25 1.12 -6.10 4.07
CA THR A 25 0.51 -6.18 5.40
C THR A 25 -0.29 -7.47 5.54
N THR A 26 -0.32 -8.05 6.74
CA THR A 26 -1.27 -9.13 7.06
C THR A 26 -2.32 -8.64 8.04
N ARG A 27 -3.44 -9.36 8.12
CA ARG A 27 -4.49 -9.10 9.10
C ARG A 27 -4.05 -9.32 10.56
N HIS A 28 -2.91 -10.00 10.79
CA HIS A 28 -2.40 -10.33 12.13
C HIS A 28 -1.64 -9.19 12.79
N ILE A 29 -1.47 -8.06 12.09
CA ILE A 29 -1.00 -6.81 12.70
C ILE A 29 -2.08 -6.33 13.68
N ALA A 30 -1.67 -5.82 14.84
CA ALA A 30 -2.60 -5.21 15.78
C ALA A 30 -3.21 -3.96 15.16
N GLY A 31 -4.54 -3.86 15.18
CA GLY A 31 -5.28 -2.73 14.65
C GLY A 31 -6.56 -2.46 15.44
N ALA A 32 -7.25 -1.37 15.09
CA ALA A 32 -8.42 -0.89 15.79
C ALA A 32 -9.73 -1.57 15.36
N SER A 33 -9.74 -2.22 14.19
CA SER A 33 -10.93 -2.82 13.61
C SER A 33 -11.40 -4.05 14.40
N GLN A 34 -12.70 -4.32 14.36
CA GLN A 34 -13.36 -5.37 15.15
C GLN A 34 -14.24 -6.28 14.28
N GLY A 35 -14.74 -7.37 14.87
CA GLY A 35 -15.69 -8.28 14.22
C GLY A 35 -15.14 -8.88 12.92
N PRO A 36 -15.88 -8.81 11.79
CA PRO A 36 -15.42 -9.38 10.52
C PRO A 36 -14.14 -8.72 9.97
N HIS A 37 -13.86 -7.47 10.39
CA HIS A 37 -12.69 -6.70 9.99
C HIS A 37 -11.57 -6.74 11.04
N ALA A 38 -11.68 -7.60 12.07
CA ALA A 38 -10.81 -7.58 13.24
C ALA A 38 -9.31 -7.55 12.88
N GLY A 39 -8.59 -6.65 13.57
CA GLY A 39 -7.17 -6.41 13.36
C GLY A 39 -6.93 -5.20 12.47
N PHE A 40 -6.10 -5.39 11.45
CA PHE A 40 -5.51 -4.30 10.67
C PHE A 40 -6.17 -4.10 9.30
N ASN A 41 -7.48 -3.78 9.29
CA ASN A 41 -8.19 -3.45 8.06
C ASN A 41 -7.82 -2.04 7.56
N LEU A 42 -7.49 -1.94 6.27
CA LEU A 42 -7.11 -0.69 5.59
C LEU A 42 -8.15 -0.23 4.55
N GLY A 43 -9.19 -1.03 4.31
CA GLY A 43 -10.21 -0.76 3.30
C GLY A 43 -11.35 0.12 3.82
N THR A 44 -11.63 1.23 3.11
CA THR A 44 -12.69 2.19 3.45
C THR A 44 -14.06 1.83 2.88
N ARG A 45 -14.14 0.82 1.99
CA ARG A 45 -15.34 0.47 1.22
C ARG A 45 -15.85 -0.95 1.51
N CYS A 46 -15.58 -1.46 2.71
CA CYS A 46 -15.96 -2.81 3.15
C CYS A 46 -17.00 -2.83 4.28
N GLY A 47 -17.49 -1.66 4.73
CA GLY A 47 -18.46 -1.56 5.82
C GLY A 47 -17.85 -1.57 7.23
N ASP A 48 -16.54 -1.37 7.36
CA ASP A 48 -15.87 -1.20 8.65
C ASP A 48 -16.05 0.21 9.24
N ASP A 49 -15.72 0.36 10.52
CA ASP A 49 -15.70 1.67 11.20
C ASP A 49 -14.64 2.59 10.58
N ALA A 50 -15.07 3.75 10.10
CA ALA A 50 -14.20 4.72 9.43
C ALA A 50 -13.07 5.24 10.34
N LEU A 51 -13.31 5.40 11.65
CA LEU A 51 -12.29 5.82 12.60
C LEU A 51 -11.28 4.70 12.86
N ALA A 52 -11.72 3.44 12.89
CA ALA A 52 -10.83 2.29 13.00
C ALA A 52 -9.91 2.17 11.77
N VAL A 53 -10.47 2.31 10.56
CA VAL A 53 -9.70 2.28 9.30
C VAL A 53 -8.73 3.46 9.23
N ALA A 54 -9.15 4.67 9.60
CA ALA A 54 -8.28 5.85 9.64
C ALA A 54 -7.12 5.65 10.63
N TRP A 55 -7.38 5.09 11.81
CA TRP A 55 -6.35 4.75 12.78
C TRP A 55 -5.36 3.72 12.20
N ASN A 56 -5.84 2.64 11.58
CA ASN A 56 -4.99 1.61 10.97
C ASN A 56 -4.11 2.19 9.86
N ARG A 57 -4.66 3.04 8.99
CA ARG A 57 -3.90 3.73 7.93
C ARG A 57 -2.83 4.66 8.53
N GLY A 58 -3.12 5.36 9.62
CA GLY A 58 -2.12 6.16 10.35
C GLY A 58 -1.03 5.30 11.01
N ALA A 59 -1.42 4.16 11.58
CA ALA A 59 -0.49 3.20 12.18
C ALA A 59 0.43 2.56 11.12
N LEU A 60 -0.06 2.31 9.90
CA LEU A 60 0.73 1.77 8.78
C LEU A 60 1.96 2.63 8.47
N VAL A 61 1.78 3.95 8.40
CA VAL A 61 2.86 4.91 8.12
C VAL A 61 3.98 4.79 9.16
N ARG A 62 3.62 4.67 10.43
CA ARG A 62 4.58 4.51 11.54
C ARG A 62 5.22 3.13 11.52
N LEU A 63 4.42 2.07 11.33
CA LEU A 63 4.83 0.68 11.34
C LEU A 63 5.91 0.39 10.29
N LEU A 64 5.76 0.95 9.08
CA LEU A 64 6.68 0.74 7.97
C LEU A 64 7.68 1.88 7.79
N ALA A 65 7.69 2.87 8.70
CA ALA A 65 8.50 4.09 8.59
C ALA A 65 8.39 4.75 7.20
N LEU A 66 7.16 4.86 6.70
CA LEU A 66 6.89 5.41 5.38
C LEU A 66 7.21 6.92 5.36
N PRO A 67 7.75 7.44 4.25
CA PRO A 67 8.05 8.88 4.11
C PRO A 67 6.78 9.75 4.08
N ARG A 68 5.64 9.16 3.71
CA ARG A 68 4.30 9.78 3.65
C ARG A 68 3.21 8.70 3.66
N GLY A 69 1.95 9.12 3.71
CA GLY A 69 0.81 8.22 3.49
C GLY A 69 0.82 7.62 2.07
N PRO A 70 0.37 6.36 1.90
CA PRO A 70 0.20 5.77 0.58
C PRO A 70 -0.81 6.55 -0.29
N LEU A 71 -0.59 6.56 -1.60
CA LEU A 71 -1.65 6.85 -2.57
C LEU A 71 -2.64 5.68 -2.52
N TRP A 72 -3.85 5.95 -2.03
CA TRP A 72 -4.95 4.99 -2.07
C TRP A 72 -5.68 5.12 -3.40
N LEU A 73 -6.23 4.02 -3.90
CA LEU A 73 -6.98 3.99 -5.15
C LEU A 73 -8.45 3.63 -4.89
N GLN A 74 -9.35 4.22 -5.68
CA GLN A 74 -10.71 3.74 -5.79
C GLN A 74 -10.71 2.58 -6.81
N GLN A 75 -10.31 1.41 -6.34
CA GLN A 75 -10.24 0.18 -7.15
C GLN A 75 -11.64 -0.26 -7.59
N VAL A 76 -11.80 -0.50 -8.89
CA VAL A 76 -13.09 -0.82 -9.54
C VAL A 76 -13.02 -2.11 -10.37
N HIS A 77 -11.95 -2.91 -10.20
CA HIS A 77 -11.65 -4.10 -10.99
C HIS A 77 -11.52 -3.83 -12.49
N GLY A 78 -11.01 -2.65 -12.84
CA GLY A 78 -10.66 -2.24 -14.19
C GLY A 78 -9.17 -2.43 -14.51
N CYS A 79 -8.69 -1.68 -15.50
CA CYS A 79 -7.31 -1.71 -15.97
C CYS A 79 -6.65 -0.32 -16.04
N ALA A 80 -7.29 0.70 -15.45
CA ALA A 80 -6.74 2.04 -15.41
C ALA A 80 -5.54 2.10 -14.44
N VAL A 81 -4.50 2.84 -14.85
CA VAL A 81 -3.27 3.04 -14.07
C VAL A 81 -3.15 4.52 -13.72
N ALA A 82 -3.05 4.82 -12.42
CA ALA A 82 -2.80 6.17 -11.93
C ALA A 82 -1.31 6.50 -12.01
N ASP A 83 -0.97 7.63 -12.63
CA ASP A 83 0.38 8.20 -12.54
C ASP A 83 0.47 9.08 -11.29
N ALA A 84 1.19 8.57 -10.27
CA ALA A 84 1.33 9.22 -8.98
C ALA A 84 2.22 10.47 -9.00
N ASP A 85 2.91 10.73 -10.11
CA ASP A 85 3.79 11.89 -10.24
C ASP A 85 3.05 13.12 -10.79
N ARG A 86 1.80 12.96 -11.23
CA ARG A 86 0.95 14.05 -11.70
C ARG A 86 0.55 15.00 -10.57
N ASP A 87 0.71 16.29 -10.81
CA ASP A 87 0.35 17.34 -9.85
C ASP A 87 -1.17 17.52 -9.69
N ASP A 88 -1.97 17.10 -10.68
CA ASP A 88 -3.44 17.21 -10.71
C ASP A 88 -4.17 15.92 -10.31
N LEU A 89 -3.46 14.96 -9.70
CA LEU A 89 -4.05 13.69 -9.30
C LEU A 89 -5.02 13.88 -8.12
N PRO A 90 -6.24 13.33 -8.18
CA PRO A 90 -7.13 13.27 -7.02
C PRO A 90 -6.50 12.51 -5.85
N ASP A 91 -6.95 12.76 -4.61
CA ASP A 91 -6.47 12.06 -3.41
C ASP A 91 -6.67 10.54 -3.47
N GLU A 92 -7.74 10.09 -4.13
CA GLU A 92 -8.07 8.68 -4.33
C GLU A 92 -8.60 8.46 -5.76
N PRO A 93 -7.72 8.37 -6.77
CA PRO A 93 -8.13 8.26 -8.17
C PRO A 93 -8.80 6.91 -8.45
N VAL A 94 -9.74 6.89 -9.40
CA VAL A 94 -10.35 5.65 -9.90
C VAL A 94 -9.35 4.93 -10.80
N ALA A 95 -8.70 3.91 -10.25
CA ALA A 95 -7.70 3.09 -10.92
C ALA A 95 -7.50 1.78 -10.15
N ASP A 96 -6.89 0.79 -10.80
CA ASP A 96 -6.60 -0.53 -10.21
C ASP A 96 -5.11 -0.83 -10.12
N ALA A 97 -4.28 0.10 -10.58
CA ALA A 97 -2.84 0.12 -10.40
C ALA A 97 -2.34 1.57 -10.32
N ALA A 98 -1.13 1.76 -9.82
CA ALA A 98 -0.43 3.04 -9.87
C ALA A 98 1.05 2.87 -10.22
N VAL A 99 1.66 3.93 -10.74
CA VAL A 99 3.10 4.00 -11.04
C VAL A 99 3.70 5.30 -10.52
N SER A 100 5.01 5.29 -10.26
CA SER A 100 5.77 6.50 -9.92
C SER A 100 7.23 6.34 -10.31
N HIS A 101 7.84 7.45 -10.72
CA HIS A 101 9.26 7.64 -10.95
C HIS A 101 9.93 8.48 -9.86
N ARG A 102 9.18 8.96 -8.86
CA ARG A 102 9.66 9.88 -7.83
C ARG A 102 9.98 9.16 -6.51
N ALA A 103 11.15 9.47 -5.96
CA ALA A 103 11.52 9.01 -4.63
C ALA A 103 10.57 9.57 -3.56
N GLY A 104 10.24 8.75 -2.58
CA GLY A 104 9.39 9.16 -1.45
C GLY A 104 7.88 9.11 -1.74
N VAL A 105 7.46 8.68 -2.93
CA VAL A 105 6.07 8.29 -3.23
C VAL A 105 5.84 6.86 -2.75
N VAL A 106 4.67 6.62 -2.17
CA VAL A 106 4.27 5.29 -1.68
C VAL A 106 3.01 4.88 -2.41
N LEU A 107 3.09 3.79 -3.18
CA LEU A 107 1.96 3.20 -3.90
C LEU A 107 1.35 2.08 -3.06
N ALA A 108 0.03 1.92 -3.14
CA ALA A 108 -0.66 0.82 -2.48
C ALA A 108 -1.85 0.32 -3.29
N VAL A 109 -2.00 -1.00 -3.33
CA VAL A 109 -3.22 -1.69 -3.76
C VAL A 109 -3.79 -2.46 -2.58
N LEU A 110 -5.11 -2.37 -2.38
CA LEU A 110 -5.83 -3.12 -1.36
C LEU A 110 -6.33 -4.42 -1.97
N THR A 111 -6.10 -5.52 -1.26
CA THR A 111 -6.56 -6.85 -1.69
C THR A 111 -7.05 -7.65 -0.49
N ALA A 112 -8.04 -8.49 -0.77
CA ALA A 112 -8.46 -9.63 0.03
C ALA A 112 -8.95 -10.65 -0.99
N ASP A 113 -8.05 -11.54 -1.42
CA ASP A 113 -8.17 -12.53 -2.50
C ASP A 113 -7.61 -12.11 -3.87
N CYS A 114 -7.94 -10.92 -4.40
CA CYS A 114 -7.34 -10.45 -5.67
C CYS A 114 -5.81 -10.44 -5.60
N LEU A 115 -5.14 -10.75 -6.72
CA LEU A 115 -3.68 -10.89 -6.77
C LEU A 115 -2.99 -9.51 -6.73
N PRO A 116 -2.23 -9.17 -5.66
CA PRO A 116 -1.38 -7.99 -5.70
C PRO A 116 -0.12 -8.27 -6.53
N VAL A 117 0.28 -7.32 -7.38
CA VAL A 117 1.52 -7.38 -8.16
C VAL A 117 2.31 -6.11 -7.90
N LEU A 118 3.51 -6.25 -7.34
CA LEU A 118 4.44 -5.15 -7.19
C LEU A 118 5.48 -5.21 -8.32
N LEU A 119 5.83 -4.06 -8.88
CA LEU A 119 6.78 -3.91 -9.98
C LEU A 119 7.85 -2.87 -9.63
N CYS A 120 9.06 -3.05 -10.14
CA CYS A 120 10.05 -1.99 -10.18
C CYS A 120 10.96 -2.13 -11.40
N ALA A 121 11.50 -1.02 -11.89
CA ALA A 121 12.54 -1.04 -12.92
C ALA A 121 13.84 -1.68 -12.37
N ASP A 122 14.66 -2.29 -13.23
CA ASP A 122 15.89 -3.02 -12.85
C ASP A 122 16.97 -2.12 -12.23
N ASP A 123 17.45 -1.12 -12.97
CA ASP A 123 16.99 0.23 -12.73
C ASP A 123 16.91 0.76 -11.29
N GLY A 124 15.68 0.69 -10.76
CA GLY A 124 15.13 1.33 -9.57
C GLY A 124 14.57 2.74 -9.78
N SER A 125 14.45 3.21 -11.03
CA SER A 125 13.92 4.55 -11.36
C SER A 125 12.40 4.63 -11.35
N ALA A 126 11.72 3.50 -11.33
CA ALA A 126 10.26 3.42 -11.33
C ALA A 126 9.76 2.28 -10.45
N VAL A 127 8.58 2.46 -9.88
CA VAL A 127 7.82 1.45 -9.14
C VAL A 127 6.37 1.40 -9.63
N GLY A 128 5.74 0.23 -9.49
CA GLY A 128 4.32 0.04 -9.75
C GLY A 128 3.70 -0.87 -8.68
N ALA A 129 2.42 -0.65 -8.39
CA ALA A 129 1.63 -1.46 -7.48
C ALA A 129 0.21 -1.63 -8.00
#